data_AF-X1VFI3-F1
#
_entry.id   AF-X1VFI3-F1
#
_cell.length_a   1.000
_cell.length_b   1.000
_cell.length_c   1.000
_cell.angle_alpha   90.00
_cell.angle_beta   90.00
_cell.angle_gamma   90.00
#
_symmetry.space_group_name_H-M   'P 1'
#
loop_
_entity.id
_entity.type
_entity.pdbx_description
1 polymer ?
#
loop_
_entity_poly.entity_id
_entity_poly.type
_entity_poly.pdbx_seq_one_letter_code
_entity_poly.pdbx_strand_id
1 'polypeptide(L)'
;RELIKEKTEEFQEEVADIYQKIEQDKRESIFSPASYFITYSEICDEIKSKKIINFTYFPEENKEDIKEFTLEGQEISSYFGNLDLFTKDLEKWQKTKQHIIVLVRNEGRAQRLGEILEERGVKRFTTGKLEEYAHLKSTIFISYGYLNYGFRLPNLKTVFITDQEIFGKERNKRYKSTRRKSEPFSTIMDISSGDYVVHIEHGIGIYRGIINLAVKGVKQDYLLIEYAQGDKLYVPVDQFDLIHKYIG
;
A
#
# COMPACT_ATOMS: atom_id res chain seq x y z
N ARG A 1 14.20 11.07 -10.89
CA ARG A 1 13.86 11.46 -12.29
C ARG A 1 13.70 10.24 -13.20
N GLU A 2 14.43 9.17 -12.92
CA GLU A 2 14.40 7.90 -13.66
C GLU A 2 13.01 7.23 -13.66
N LEU A 3 12.32 7.18 -12.52
CA LEU A 3 10.95 6.65 -12.46
C LEU A 3 9.94 7.42 -13.33
N ILE A 4 10.09 8.75 -13.45
CA ILE A 4 9.22 9.56 -14.33
C ILE A 4 9.49 9.20 -15.78
N LYS A 5 10.76 8.99 -16.14
CA LYS A 5 11.16 8.58 -17.48
C LYS A 5 10.57 7.21 -17.82
N GLU A 6 10.79 6.22 -16.96
CA GLU A 6 10.27 4.85 -17.11
C GLU A 6 8.74 4.84 -17.28
N LYS A 7 8.01 5.53 -16.40
CA LYS A 7 6.54 5.62 -16.49
C LYS A 7 6.06 6.37 -17.73
N THR A 8 6.84 7.33 -18.23
CA THR A 8 6.48 8.05 -19.46
C THR A 8 6.73 7.18 -20.68
N GLU A 9 7.81 6.38 -20.69
CA GLU A 9 8.10 5.42 -21.76
C GLU A 9 7.03 4.33 -21.83
N GLU A 10 6.68 3.71 -20.70
CA GLU A 10 5.56 2.74 -20.61
C GLU A 10 4.26 3.33 -21.15
N PHE A 11 3.92 4.56 -20.74
CA PHE A 11 2.71 5.24 -21.20
C PHE A 11 2.75 5.55 -22.70
N GLN A 12 3.90 5.96 -23.24
CA GLN A 12 4.05 6.24 -24.67
C GLN A 12 3.90 4.98 -25.52
N GLU A 13 4.41 3.84 -25.05
CA GLU A 13 4.20 2.54 -25.70
C GLU A 13 2.72 2.14 -25.70
N GLU A 14 2.04 2.23 -24.55
CA GLU A 14 0.60 1.93 -24.46
C GLU A 14 -0.23 2.80 -25.40
N VAL A 15 0.06 4.09 -25.45
CA VAL A 15 -0.63 5.05 -26.34
C VAL A 15 -0.35 4.74 -27.81
N ALA A 16 0.88 4.38 -28.18
CA ALA A 16 1.23 4.02 -29.55
C ALA A 16 0.48 2.76 -30.01
N ASP A 17 0.39 1.74 -29.14
CA ASP A 17 -0.34 0.50 -29.41
C ASP A 17 -1.84 0.74 -29.62
N ILE A 18 -2.45 1.57 -28.76
CA ILE A 18 -3.86 1.94 -28.88
C ILE A 18 -4.09 2.72 -30.18
N TYR A 19 -3.22 3.68 -30.50
CA TYR A 19 -3.32 4.48 -31.71
C TYR A 19 -3.25 3.60 -32.97
N GLN A 20 -2.29 2.68 -33.05
CA GLN A 20 -2.16 1.75 -34.19
C GLN A 20 -3.41 0.89 -34.37
N LYS A 21 -4.00 0.38 -33.28
CA LYS A 21 -5.24 -0.41 -33.33
C LYS A 21 -6.42 0.39 -33.89
N ILE A 22 -6.56 1.65 -33.49
CA ILE A 22 -7.65 2.52 -33.97
C ILE A 22 -7.43 2.92 -35.44
N GLU A 23 -6.19 3.26 -35.81
CA GLU A 23 -5.82 3.63 -37.19
C GLU A 23 -6.08 2.49 -38.18
N GLN A 24 -5.87 1.23 -37.76
CA GLN A 24 -6.17 0.04 -38.56
C GLN A 24 -7.67 -0.19 -38.80
N ASP A 25 -8.54 0.16 -37.85
CA ASP A 25 -10.00 -0.02 -37.98
C ASP A 25 -10.62 0.99 -38.97
N LYS A 26 -9.91 2.08 -39.32
CA LYS A 26 -10.28 3.10 -40.34
C LYS A 26 -11.70 3.70 -40.21
N ARG A 27 -12.37 3.54 -39.06
CA ARG A 27 -13.76 3.99 -38.86
C ARG A 27 -13.86 5.50 -38.62
N GLU A 28 -12.82 6.13 -38.09
CA GLU A 28 -12.80 7.56 -37.78
C GLU A 28 -11.42 8.17 -38.04
N SER A 29 -11.39 9.44 -38.44
CA SER A 29 -10.15 10.22 -38.55
C SER A 29 -9.74 10.69 -37.16
N ILE A 30 -8.66 10.14 -36.63
CA ILE A 30 -8.10 10.50 -35.32
C ILE A 30 -6.83 11.34 -35.48
N PHE A 31 -6.53 12.20 -34.50
CA PHE A 31 -5.27 12.94 -34.48
C PHE A 31 -4.14 12.08 -33.91
N SER A 32 -2.89 12.42 -34.24
CA SER A 32 -1.72 11.73 -33.68
C SER A 32 -1.68 11.87 -32.15
N PRO A 33 -1.10 10.91 -31.41
CA PRO A 33 -0.96 10.99 -29.95
C PRO A 33 -0.33 12.29 -29.44
N ALA A 34 0.63 12.86 -30.17
CA ALA A 34 1.28 14.12 -29.83
C ALA A 34 0.32 15.32 -29.81
N SER A 35 -0.88 15.21 -30.39
CA SER A 35 -1.92 16.24 -30.32
C SER A 35 -2.73 16.19 -29.02
N TYR A 36 -2.66 15.08 -28.28
CA TYR A 36 -3.41 14.86 -27.03
C TYR A 36 -2.52 14.81 -25.80
N PHE A 37 -1.28 14.35 -25.96
CA PHE A 37 -0.37 14.08 -24.87
C PHE A 37 0.93 14.86 -25.04
N ILE A 38 1.46 15.34 -23.91
CA ILE A 38 2.77 15.94 -23.83
C ILE A 38 3.85 14.85 -23.77
N THR A 39 5.01 15.15 -24.33
CA THR A 39 6.19 14.30 -24.35
C THR A 39 6.99 14.40 -23.05
N TYR A 40 7.84 13.40 -22.78
CA TYR A 40 8.78 13.44 -21.66
C TYR A 40 9.67 14.70 -21.67
N SER A 41 10.11 15.15 -22.86
CA SER A 41 10.91 16.37 -23.00
C SER A 41 10.13 17.62 -22.60
N GLU A 42 8.87 17.73 -23.03
CA GLU A 42 8.00 18.86 -22.67
C GLU A 42 7.70 18.88 -21.17
N ILE A 43 7.45 17.71 -20.56
CA ILE A 43 7.32 17.56 -19.10
C ILE A 43 8.58 18.07 -18.40
N CYS A 44 9.77 17.65 -18.87
CA CYS A 44 11.03 18.08 -18.30
C CYS A 44 11.23 19.60 -18.42
N ASP A 45 10.89 20.18 -19.55
CA ASP A 45 11.05 21.61 -19.80
C ASP A 45 10.10 22.45 -18.93
N GLU A 46 8.84 22.02 -18.76
CA GLU A 46 7.93 22.69 -17.83
C GLU A 46 8.42 22.59 -16.38
N ILE A 47 8.89 21.42 -15.96
CA ILE A 47 9.30 21.15 -14.58
C ILE A 47 10.60 21.89 -14.23
N LYS A 48 11.53 22.11 -15.17
CA LYS A 48 12.77 22.88 -14.96
C LYS A 48 12.52 24.27 -14.38
N SER A 49 11.41 24.90 -14.75
CA SER A 49 11.06 26.26 -14.29
C SER A 49 10.49 26.32 -12.87
N LYS A 50 10.17 25.18 -12.25
CA LYS A 50 9.43 25.09 -10.98
C LYS A 50 10.35 24.66 -9.83
N LYS A 51 9.97 25.01 -8.60
CA LYS A 51 10.56 24.43 -7.38
C LYS A 51 9.97 23.03 -7.18
N ILE A 52 10.85 22.03 -7.07
CA ILE A 52 10.45 20.62 -6.99
C ILE A 52 10.84 20.08 -5.62
N ILE A 53 9.91 19.38 -4.97
CA ILE A 53 10.20 18.56 -3.79
C ILE A 53 10.06 17.11 -4.24
N ASN A 54 11.14 16.35 -4.14
CA ASN A 54 11.16 14.94 -4.51
C ASN A 54 11.02 14.09 -3.25
N PHE A 55 10.13 13.09 -3.31
CA PHE A 55 10.01 12.06 -2.28
C PHE A 55 10.62 10.78 -2.84
N THR A 56 11.66 10.28 -2.19
CA THR A 56 12.34 9.05 -2.58
C THR A 56 12.64 8.22 -1.34
N TYR A 57 12.55 6.90 -1.48
CA TYR A 57 13.00 5.95 -0.45
C TYR A 57 14.51 5.77 -0.46
N PHE A 58 15.13 5.96 -1.63
CA PHE A 58 16.56 5.84 -1.83
C PHE A 58 17.13 7.20 -2.24
N PRO A 59 17.98 7.82 -1.42
CA PRO A 59 18.64 9.05 -1.82
C PRO A 59 19.55 8.76 -3.03
N GLU A 60 19.45 9.59 -4.06
CA GLU A 60 20.37 9.52 -5.20
C GLU A 60 21.72 10.10 -4.73
N GLU A 61 22.80 9.32 -4.80
CA GLU A 61 24.13 9.81 -4.44
C GLU A 61 24.55 10.96 -5.38
N ASN A 62 25.15 12.00 -4.79
CA ASN A 62 25.89 13.06 -5.48
C ASN A 62 25.11 13.82 -6.56
N LYS A 63 24.23 14.74 -6.12
CA LYS A 63 23.85 15.91 -6.91
C LYS A 63 24.24 17.17 -6.16
N GLU A 64 25.26 17.85 -6.67
CA GLU A 64 25.60 19.21 -6.28
C GLU A 64 24.32 20.07 -6.44
N ASP A 65 23.97 20.85 -5.41
CA ASP A 65 22.80 21.75 -5.29
C ASP A 65 21.44 21.19 -4.82
N ILE A 66 21.32 19.94 -4.33
CA ILE A 66 20.07 19.46 -3.72
C ILE A 66 20.13 19.53 -2.19
N LYS A 67 19.19 20.24 -1.56
CA LYS A 67 18.96 20.16 -0.10
C LYS A 67 18.23 18.86 0.21
N GLU A 68 18.91 17.94 0.87
CA GLU A 68 18.35 16.66 1.28
C GLU A 68 17.81 16.71 2.71
N PHE A 69 16.64 16.10 2.92
CA PHE A 69 16.07 15.86 4.24
C PHE A 69 15.67 14.39 4.35
N THR A 70 16.34 13.66 5.23
CA THR A 70 16.04 12.25 5.47
C THR A 70 15.05 12.10 6.62
N LEU A 71 13.97 11.37 6.38
CA LEU A 71 13.01 10.96 7.41
C LEU A 71 13.14 9.46 7.62
N GLU A 72 13.65 9.07 8.80
CA GLU A 72 13.69 7.67 9.20
C GLU A 72 12.28 7.21 9.58
N GLY A 73 11.70 6.37 8.74
CA GLY A 73 10.42 5.70 8.98
C GLY A 73 10.62 4.26 9.43
N GLN A 74 9.82 3.81 10.39
CA GLN A 74 9.73 2.41 10.77
C GLN A 74 8.27 1.94 10.63
N GLU A 75 8.07 0.76 10.06
CA GLU A 75 6.74 0.14 9.99
C GLU A 75 6.26 -0.27 11.39
N ILE A 76 4.94 -0.34 11.54
CA ILE A 76 4.30 -0.89 12.74
C ILE A 76 3.64 -2.20 12.38
N SER A 77 4.01 -3.25 13.10
CA SER A 77 3.37 -4.56 12.96
C SER A 77 1.91 -4.51 13.42
N SER A 78 1.06 -5.29 12.76
CA SER A 78 -0.33 -5.45 13.19
C SER A 78 -0.40 -6.17 14.54
N TYR A 79 -1.32 -5.72 15.39
CA TYR A 79 -1.71 -6.33 16.65
C TYR A 79 -2.75 -7.43 16.46
N PHE A 80 -3.36 -7.56 15.28
CA PHE A 80 -4.39 -8.56 14.97
C PHE A 80 -5.53 -8.61 16.01
N GLY A 81 -5.95 -7.46 16.52
CA GLY A 81 -7.00 -7.35 17.54
C GLY A 81 -6.52 -7.65 18.97
N ASN A 82 -5.23 -7.92 19.19
CA ASN A 82 -4.65 -8.05 20.52
C ASN A 82 -4.51 -6.68 21.18
N LEU A 83 -5.62 -6.22 21.77
CA LEU A 83 -5.70 -4.93 22.43
C LEU A 83 -4.81 -4.84 23.67
N ASP A 84 -4.50 -5.95 24.33
CA ASP A 84 -3.62 -5.96 25.51
C ASP A 84 -2.15 -5.71 25.13
N LEU A 85 -1.72 -6.21 23.95
CA LEU A 85 -0.41 -5.88 23.41
C LEU A 85 -0.36 -4.42 22.97
N PHE A 86 -1.42 -3.94 22.29
CA PHE A 86 -1.53 -2.55 21.86
C PHE A 86 -1.47 -1.58 23.04
N THR A 87 -2.22 -1.82 24.13
CA THR A 87 -2.17 -0.94 25.31
C THR A 87 -0.79 -0.95 25.99
N LYS A 88 -0.10 -2.09 26.04
CA LYS A 88 1.28 -2.15 26.55
C LYS A 88 2.24 -1.30 25.74
N ASP A 89 2.13 -1.31 24.41
CA ASP A 89 2.96 -0.46 23.55
C ASP A 89 2.59 1.02 23.67
N LEU A 90 1.30 1.35 23.81
CA LEU A 90 0.87 2.72 24.13
C LEU A 90 1.50 3.22 25.44
N GLU A 91 1.49 2.41 26.49
CA GLU A 91 2.13 2.76 27.77
C GLU A 91 3.65 2.94 27.64
N LYS A 92 4.31 2.06 26.87
CA LYS A 92 5.74 2.17 26.60
C LYS A 92 6.06 3.48 25.89
N TRP A 93 5.30 3.81 24.84
CA TRP A 93 5.47 5.06 24.10
C TRP A 93 5.18 6.29 24.94
N GLN A 94 4.16 6.22 25.82
CA GLN A 94 3.88 7.22 26.87
C GLN A 94 5.08 7.45 27.79
N LYS A 95 5.67 6.38 28.33
CA LYS A 95 6.85 6.47 29.20
C LYS A 95 8.04 7.10 28.47
N THR A 96 8.20 6.81 27.17
CA THR A 96 9.25 7.43 26.34
C THR A 96 8.91 8.82 25.80
N LYS A 97 7.76 9.39 26.20
CA LYS A 97 7.28 10.72 25.76
C LYS A 97 7.18 10.85 24.23
N GLN A 98 6.72 9.81 23.55
CA GLN A 98 6.42 9.86 22.12
C GLN A 98 5.09 10.61 21.88
N HIS A 99 4.87 11.10 20.67
CA HIS A 99 3.62 11.61 20.17
C HIS A 99 2.88 10.46 19.49
N ILE A 100 1.78 9.99 20.07
CA ILE A 100 1.03 8.85 19.56
C ILE A 100 -0.27 9.34 18.95
N ILE A 101 -0.40 9.16 17.65
CA ILE A 101 -1.56 9.58 16.86
C ILE A 101 -2.22 8.31 16.35
N VAL A 102 -3.43 8.05 16.81
CA VAL A 102 -4.23 6.91 16.37
C VAL A 102 -5.27 7.41 15.39
N LEU A 103 -5.18 6.99 14.12
CA LEU A 103 -6.08 7.41 13.06
C LEU A 103 -7.10 6.31 12.75
N VAL A 104 -8.38 6.60 12.96
CA VAL A 104 -9.48 5.69 12.62
C VAL A 104 -10.36 6.29 11.53
N ARG A 105 -11.21 5.49 10.87
CA ARG A 105 -11.98 5.98 9.71
C ARG A 105 -12.96 7.12 9.99
N ASN A 106 -13.57 7.15 11.17
CA ASN A 106 -14.63 8.10 11.49
C ASN A 106 -14.72 8.37 12.99
N GLU A 107 -15.46 9.41 13.34
CA GLU A 107 -15.64 9.88 14.72
C GLU A 107 -16.24 8.82 15.65
N GLY A 108 -17.25 8.06 15.20
CA GLY A 108 -17.85 7.00 16.01
C GLY A 108 -16.85 5.88 16.37
N ARG A 109 -15.94 5.53 15.46
CA ARG A 109 -14.83 4.60 15.76
C ARG A 109 -13.83 5.21 16.74
N ALA A 110 -13.62 6.53 16.69
CA ALA A 110 -12.69 7.21 17.60
C ALA A 110 -13.23 7.19 19.03
N GLN A 111 -14.52 7.49 19.20
CA GLN A 111 -15.22 7.41 20.48
C GLN A 111 -15.17 5.99 21.04
N ARG A 112 -15.55 4.99 20.22
CA ARG A 112 -15.52 3.57 20.63
C ARG A 112 -14.12 3.09 21.01
N LEU A 113 -13.08 3.51 20.28
CA LEU A 113 -11.71 3.17 20.64
C LEU A 113 -11.31 3.83 21.96
N GLY A 114 -11.73 5.07 22.19
CA GLY A 114 -11.57 5.75 23.48
C GLY A 114 -12.16 4.96 24.64
N GLU A 115 -13.42 4.53 24.53
CA GLU A 115 -14.10 3.69 25.54
C GLU A 115 -13.32 2.40 25.82
N ILE A 116 -12.90 1.68 24.77
CA ILE A 116 -12.10 0.44 24.86
C ILE A 116 -10.78 0.67 25.61
N LEU A 117 -10.14 1.81 25.38
CA LEU A 117 -8.89 2.21 26.02
C LEU A 117 -9.11 2.59 27.50
N GLU A 118 -10.19 3.29 27.84
CA GLU A 118 -10.54 3.61 29.22
C GLU A 118 -10.81 2.36 30.06
N GLU A 119 -11.58 1.41 29.52
CA GLU A 119 -11.85 0.10 30.16
C GLU A 119 -10.56 -0.66 30.49
N ARG A 120 -9.52 -0.47 29.68
CA ARG A 120 -8.19 -1.08 29.84
C ARG A 120 -7.21 -0.22 30.65
N GLY A 121 -7.68 0.88 31.25
CA GLY A 121 -6.89 1.74 32.12
C GLY A 121 -6.08 2.83 31.42
N VAL A 122 -6.19 2.99 30.10
CA VAL A 122 -5.53 4.06 29.35
C VAL A 122 -6.38 5.32 29.43
N LYS A 123 -6.09 6.19 30.41
CA LYS A 123 -6.92 7.38 30.72
C LYS A 123 -6.42 8.70 30.12
N ARG A 124 -5.21 8.71 29.54
CA ARG A 124 -4.56 9.94 29.06
C ARG A 124 -4.54 9.99 27.53
N PHE A 125 -5.72 10.14 26.95
CA PHE A 125 -5.90 10.41 25.53
C PHE A 125 -6.89 11.55 25.30
N THR A 126 -6.87 12.13 24.11
CA THR A 126 -7.86 13.10 23.64
C THR A 126 -8.33 12.70 22.25
N THR A 127 -9.59 13.03 21.92
CA THR A 127 -10.17 12.77 20.61
C THR A 127 -10.45 14.07 19.87
N GLY A 128 -10.17 14.14 18.57
CA GLY A 128 -10.43 15.35 17.78
C GLY A 128 -10.02 15.20 16.32
N LYS A 129 -10.18 16.26 15.54
CA LYS A 129 -9.72 16.28 14.14
C LYS A 129 -8.20 16.35 14.08
N LEU A 130 -7.60 15.87 12.99
CA LEU A 130 -6.13 15.80 12.90
C LEU A 130 -5.51 17.20 12.91
N GLU A 131 -6.22 18.19 12.36
CA GLU A 131 -5.81 19.59 12.35
C GLU A 131 -5.86 20.24 13.74
N GLU A 132 -6.64 19.67 14.66
CA GLU A 132 -6.74 20.09 16.07
C GLU A 132 -5.62 19.48 16.92
N TYR A 133 -4.77 18.64 16.34
CA TYR A 133 -3.56 18.15 16.99
C TYR A 133 -2.60 19.31 17.23
N ALA A 134 -2.80 20.01 18.34
CA ALA A 134 -1.76 20.80 18.96
C ALA A 134 -0.82 19.83 19.70
N HIS A 135 0.47 20.20 19.84
CA HIS A 135 1.46 19.51 20.67
C HIS A 135 1.06 19.60 22.17
N LEU A 136 -0.13 19.12 22.49
CA LEU A 136 -0.77 19.18 23.78
C LEU A 136 -0.12 18.12 24.65
N LYS A 137 -0.22 18.36 25.95
CA LYS A 137 0.35 17.58 27.05
C LYS A 137 -0.13 16.12 27.11
N SER A 138 -0.87 15.63 26.11
CA SER A 138 -1.41 14.28 25.98
C SER A 138 -0.56 13.49 25.00
N THR A 139 -0.05 12.35 25.44
CA THR A 139 0.78 11.48 24.60
C THR A 139 -0.04 10.79 23.51
N ILE A 140 -1.35 10.55 23.74
CA ILE A 140 -2.21 9.82 22.81
C ILE A 140 -3.30 10.76 22.27
N PHE A 141 -3.38 10.87 20.95
CA PHE A 141 -4.40 11.62 20.23
C PHE A 141 -5.14 10.68 19.28
N ILE A 142 -6.44 10.45 19.52
CA ILE A 142 -7.28 9.63 18.65
C ILE A 142 -7.97 10.56 17.67
N SER A 143 -7.64 10.44 16.40
CA SER A 143 -8.22 11.24 15.34
C SER A 143 -8.93 10.38 14.31
N TYR A 144 -9.73 11.02 13.48
CA TYR A 144 -10.46 10.37 12.42
C TYR A 144 -10.07 10.93 11.04
N GLY A 145 -9.85 10.02 10.10
CA GLY A 145 -9.35 10.32 8.76
C GLY A 145 -8.99 9.04 8.03
N TYR A 146 -8.17 9.17 6.98
CA TYR A 146 -7.72 8.05 6.19
C TYR A 146 -6.20 8.01 6.09
N LEU A 147 -5.62 6.89 6.52
CA LEU A 147 -4.21 6.56 6.34
C LEU A 147 -4.14 5.06 6.03
N ASN A 148 -3.31 4.69 5.05
CA ASN A 148 -3.24 3.30 4.59
C ASN A 148 -2.59 2.39 5.63
N TYR A 149 -1.48 2.85 6.22
CA TYR A 149 -0.66 2.08 7.14
C TYR A 149 -0.08 3.00 8.21
N GLY A 150 0.04 2.46 9.43
CA GLY A 150 0.75 3.07 10.53
C GLY A 150 2.27 3.02 10.35
N PHE A 151 2.95 4.00 10.92
CA PHE A 151 4.41 4.12 10.87
C PHE A 151 4.93 4.92 12.05
N ARG A 152 6.22 4.80 12.35
CA ARG A 152 6.92 5.57 13.37
C ARG A 152 7.97 6.44 12.72
N LEU A 153 8.15 7.64 13.28
CA LEU A 153 9.23 8.56 12.96
C LEU A 153 10.08 8.73 14.23
N PRO A 154 11.08 7.87 14.47
CA PRO A 154 11.90 7.92 15.67
C PRO A 154 12.54 9.29 15.92
N ASN A 155 13.02 9.92 14.83
CA ASN A 155 13.67 11.24 14.87
C ASN A 155 12.72 12.35 15.35
N LEU A 156 11.41 12.18 15.16
CA LEU A 156 10.37 13.11 15.63
C LEU A 156 9.67 12.62 16.91
N LYS A 157 10.05 11.45 17.42
CA LYS A 157 9.37 10.74 18.50
C LYS A 157 7.87 10.56 18.23
N THR A 158 7.48 10.35 16.98
CA THR A 158 6.06 10.26 16.58
C THR A 158 5.70 8.86 16.13
N VAL A 159 4.50 8.42 16.51
CA VAL A 159 3.90 7.13 16.17
C VAL A 159 2.53 7.40 15.56
N PHE A 160 2.32 6.95 14.34
CA PHE A 160 1.02 6.91 13.68
C PHE A 160 0.53 5.46 13.63
N ILE A 161 -0.66 5.20 14.13
CA ILE A 161 -1.29 3.88 14.12
C ILE A 161 -2.68 3.99 13.54
N THR A 162 -3.06 3.05 12.68
CA THR A 162 -4.41 2.99 12.13
C THR A 162 -5.22 1.85 12.74
N ASP A 163 -6.52 1.82 12.44
CA ASP A 163 -7.36 0.68 12.78
C ASP A 163 -6.91 -0.63 12.10
N GLN A 164 -6.19 -0.57 10.98
CA GLN A 164 -5.61 -1.75 10.35
C GLN A 164 -4.52 -2.40 11.20
N GLU A 165 -3.64 -1.61 11.82
CA GLU A 165 -2.64 -2.18 12.72
C GLU A 165 -3.33 -2.70 13.99
N ILE A 166 -4.29 -1.97 14.57
CA ILE A 166 -4.94 -2.37 15.83
C ILE A 166 -5.77 -3.66 15.66
N PHE A 167 -6.63 -3.71 14.64
CA PHE A 167 -7.62 -4.77 14.48
C PHE A 167 -7.29 -5.79 13.37
N GLY A 168 -6.22 -5.55 12.60
CA GLY A 168 -5.95 -6.26 11.34
C GLY A 168 -6.71 -5.63 10.17
N LYS A 169 -6.35 -6.02 8.94
CA LYS A 169 -7.06 -5.57 7.74
C LYS A 169 -8.55 -5.93 7.85
N GLU A 170 -9.40 -4.95 8.14
CA GLU A 170 -10.81 -5.02 7.77
C GLU A 170 -10.84 -5.26 6.26
N ARG A 171 -11.46 -6.36 5.81
CA ARG A 171 -11.81 -6.52 4.39
C ARG A 171 -12.55 -5.25 4.00
N ASN A 172 -11.89 -4.36 3.26
CA ASN A 172 -12.51 -3.19 2.70
C ASN A 172 -13.77 -3.66 1.98
N LYS A 173 -14.95 -3.43 2.56
CA LYS A 173 -16.20 -3.50 1.83
C LYS A 173 -16.10 -2.38 0.82
N ARG A 174 -15.58 -2.70 -0.38
CA ARG A 174 -15.65 -1.82 -1.54
C ARG A 174 -17.11 -1.42 -1.64
N TYR A 175 -17.42 -0.18 -1.32
CA TYR A 175 -18.71 0.40 -1.67
C TYR A 175 -18.81 0.23 -3.19
N LYS A 176 -19.64 -0.71 -3.63
CA LYS A 176 -19.92 -0.92 -5.05
C LYS A 176 -20.60 0.36 -5.52
N SER A 177 -19.82 1.27 -6.10
CA SER A 177 -20.36 2.33 -6.93
C SER A 177 -21.16 1.63 -8.02
N THR A 178 -22.48 1.82 -8.00
CA THR A 178 -23.39 1.32 -9.02
C THR A 178 -23.12 2.06 -10.32
N ARG A 179 -22.06 1.67 -11.03
CA ARG A 179 -21.88 1.98 -12.44
C ARG A 179 -22.51 0.86 -13.26
N ARG A 180 -23.25 1.30 -14.27
CA ARG A 180 -24.13 0.50 -15.13
C ARG A 180 -23.39 -0.69 -15.73
N LYS A 181 -24.14 -1.78 -15.87
CA LYS A 181 -23.86 -3.03 -16.60
C LYS A 181 -22.91 -2.83 -17.79
N SER A 182 -21.64 -3.08 -17.56
CA SER A 182 -20.80 -3.83 -18.50
C SER A 182 -20.39 -5.11 -17.75
N GLU A 183 -20.27 -6.20 -18.51
CA GLU A 183 -20.19 -7.57 -17.99
C GLU A 183 -19.19 -7.71 -16.83
N PRO A 184 -19.58 -8.42 -15.76
CA PRO A 184 -18.71 -8.60 -14.64
C PRO A 184 -17.55 -9.50 -15.07
N PHE A 185 -16.32 -8.99 -15.03
CA PHE A 185 -15.16 -9.83 -14.73
C PHE A 185 -15.26 -10.31 -13.27
N SER A 186 -16.27 -11.15 -13.02
CA SER A 186 -16.35 -12.06 -11.90
C SER A 186 -16.01 -13.43 -12.44
N THR A 187 -14.72 -13.67 -12.67
CA THR A 187 -14.24 -15.03 -12.68
C THR A 187 -13.30 -15.12 -11.50
N ILE A 188 -13.80 -15.75 -10.43
CA ILE A 188 -12.97 -16.56 -9.56
C ILE A 188 -12.21 -17.47 -10.52
N MET A 189 -10.97 -17.12 -10.87
CA MET A 189 -10.17 -17.95 -11.75
C MET A 189 -9.74 -19.14 -10.93
N ASP A 190 -10.38 -20.28 -11.18
CA ASP A 190 -9.98 -21.58 -10.67
C ASP A 190 -8.55 -21.87 -11.18
N ILE A 191 -7.56 -21.62 -10.33
CA ILE A 191 -6.17 -22.00 -10.59
C ILE A 191 -6.06 -23.50 -10.31
N SER A 192 -5.85 -24.27 -11.37
CA SER A 192 -5.64 -25.72 -11.31
C SER A 192 -4.14 -26.04 -11.37
N SER A 193 -3.73 -27.15 -10.77
CA SER A 193 -2.34 -27.62 -10.86
C SER A 193 -1.95 -27.77 -12.34
N GLY A 194 -0.85 -27.14 -12.74
CA GLY A 194 -0.38 -27.04 -14.12
C GLY A 194 -0.61 -25.68 -14.76
N ASP A 195 -1.44 -24.81 -14.16
CA ASP A 195 -1.65 -23.45 -14.68
C ASP A 195 -0.42 -22.56 -14.49
N TYR A 196 -0.17 -21.69 -15.47
CA TYR A 196 0.81 -20.62 -15.34
C TYR A 196 0.26 -19.53 -14.42
N VAL A 197 1.09 -19.08 -13.50
CA VAL A 197 0.77 -18.05 -12.51
C VAL A 197 1.89 -17.03 -12.44
N VAL A 198 1.53 -15.78 -12.15
CA VAL A 198 2.46 -14.66 -11.97
C VAL A 198 2.49 -14.32 -10.49
N HIS A 199 3.68 -14.37 -9.90
CA HIS A 199 3.93 -13.80 -8.58
C HIS A 199 4.45 -12.37 -8.75
N ILE A 200 3.91 -11.40 -8.01
CA ILE A 200 4.24 -9.97 -8.16
C ILE A 200 5.76 -9.71 -8.08
N GLU A 201 6.46 -10.42 -7.19
CA GLU A 201 7.91 -10.24 -6.98
C GLU A 201 8.81 -11.23 -7.75
N HIS A 202 8.28 -12.38 -8.15
CA HIS A 202 9.09 -13.51 -8.65
C HIS A 202 8.80 -13.87 -10.12
N GLY A 203 7.82 -13.21 -10.75
CA GLY A 203 7.49 -13.44 -12.16
C GLY A 203 6.69 -14.73 -12.39
N ILE A 204 6.76 -15.25 -13.62
CA ILE A 204 5.91 -16.34 -14.11
C ILE A 204 6.45 -17.70 -13.67
N GLY A 205 5.58 -18.52 -13.06
CA GLY A 205 5.86 -19.90 -12.67
C GLY A 205 4.65 -20.82 -12.92
N ILE A 206 4.80 -22.11 -12.64
CA ILE A 206 3.75 -23.14 -12.80
C ILE A 206 3.21 -23.51 -11.43
N TYR A 207 1.90 -23.36 -11.23
CA TYR A 207 1.26 -23.78 -9.99
C TYR A 207 1.20 -25.31 -9.89
N ARG A 208 1.62 -25.88 -8.76
CA ARG A 208 1.67 -27.34 -8.51
C ARG A 208 0.70 -27.82 -7.43
N GLY A 209 -0.18 -26.94 -6.94
CA GLY A 209 -1.17 -27.27 -5.92
C GLY A 209 -0.83 -26.74 -4.53
N ILE A 210 -1.67 -27.12 -3.57
CA ILE A 210 -1.50 -26.81 -2.15
C ILE A 210 -0.75 -27.96 -1.49
N ILE A 211 0.24 -27.65 -0.67
CA ILE A 211 0.92 -28.61 0.19
C ILE A 211 0.83 -28.19 1.66
N ASN A 212 0.72 -29.17 2.55
CA ASN A 212 0.77 -28.94 3.99
C ASN A 212 2.21 -29.07 4.46
N LEU A 213 2.78 -27.99 5.03
CA LEU A 213 4.12 -27.99 5.60
C LEU A 213 4.05 -27.71 7.10
N ALA A 214 4.87 -28.42 7.86
CA ALA A 214 5.06 -28.17 9.29
C ALA A 214 6.33 -27.35 9.49
N VAL A 215 6.18 -26.04 9.72
CA VAL A 215 7.30 -25.12 9.98
C VAL A 215 7.25 -24.74 11.46
N LYS A 216 8.33 -25.02 12.20
CA LYS A 216 8.44 -24.74 13.66
C LYS A 216 7.29 -25.35 14.50
N GLY A 217 6.80 -26.53 14.12
CA GLY A 217 5.75 -27.26 14.84
C GLY A 217 4.32 -26.81 14.55
N VAL A 218 4.12 -25.78 13.71
CA VAL A 218 2.81 -25.34 13.24
C VAL A 218 2.58 -25.87 11.83
N LYS A 219 1.46 -26.57 11.62
CA LYS A 219 1.05 -27.03 10.28
C LYS A 219 0.32 -25.88 9.57
N GLN A 220 0.82 -25.50 8.40
CA GLN A 220 0.22 -24.46 7.57
C GLN A 220 0.22 -24.90 6.11
N ASP A 221 -0.78 -24.44 5.37
CA ASP A 221 -0.94 -24.72 3.95
C ASP A 221 -0.20 -23.67 3.11
N TYR A 222 0.52 -24.16 2.10
CA TYR A 222 1.30 -23.36 1.17
C TYR A 222 0.93 -23.71 -0.27
N LEU A 223 0.90 -22.70 -1.12
CA LEU A 223 0.83 -22.82 -2.58
C LEU A 223 2.24 -23.13 -3.09
N LEU A 224 2.39 -24.20 -3.86
CA LEU A 224 3.65 -24.54 -4.50
C LEU A 224 3.69 -23.99 -5.92
N ILE A 225 4.70 -23.15 -6.21
CA ILE A 225 4.98 -22.63 -7.55
C ILE A 225 6.36 -23.11 -7.99
N GLU A 226 6.45 -23.66 -9.19
CA GLU A 226 7.70 -24.12 -9.79
C GLU A 226 8.16 -23.16 -10.89
N TYR A 227 9.43 -22.77 -10.83
CA TYR A 227 10.10 -21.88 -11.78
C TYR A 227 11.06 -22.66 -12.69
N ALA A 228 11.68 -21.94 -13.62
CA ALA A 228 12.69 -22.52 -14.52
C ALA A 228 13.80 -23.23 -13.73
N GLN A 229 14.32 -24.32 -14.29
CA GLN A 229 15.37 -25.15 -13.67
C GLN A 229 14.96 -25.89 -12.37
N GLY A 230 13.67 -25.92 -12.03
CA GLY A 230 13.14 -26.74 -10.93
C GLY A 230 13.11 -26.03 -9.58
N ASP A 231 13.35 -24.72 -9.56
CA ASP A 231 13.23 -23.89 -8.36
C ASP A 231 11.79 -23.87 -7.85
N LYS A 232 11.61 -23.92 -6.52
CA LYS A 232 10.29 -24.01 -5.88
C LYS A 232 10.08 -22.86 -4.90
N LEU A 233 8.97 -22.16 -5.07
CA LEU A 233 8.49 -21.13 -4.16
C LEU A 233 7.27 -21.66 -3.39
N TYR A 234 7.29 -21.47 -2.07
CA TYR A 234 6.20 -21.83 -1.17
C TYR A 234 5.55 -20.55 -0.67
N VAL A 235 4.38 -20.23 -1.19
CA VAL A 235 3.64 -19.03 -0.80
C VAL A 235 2.56 -19.41 0.20
N PRO A 236 2.55 -18.84 1.41
CA PRO A 236 1.46 -19.09 2.36
C PRO A 236 0.10 -18.81 1.74
N VAL A 237 -0.91 -19.64 2.02
CA VAL A 237 -2.27 -19.45 1.44
C VAL A 237 -2.87 -18.09 1.81
N ASP A 238 -2.50 -17.51 2.95
CA ASP A 238 -2.88 -16.16 3.37
C ASP A 238 -2.28 -15.04 2.50
N GLN A 239 -1.25 -15.36 1.70
CA GLN A 239 -0.62 -14.45 0.74
C GLN A 239 -1.04 -14.72 -0.72
N PHE A 240 -2.15 -15.45 -0.93
CA PHE A 240 -2.68 -15.76 -2.26
C PHE A 240 -2.90 -14.52 -3.15
N ASP A 241 -3.20 -13.36 -2.55
CA ASP A 241 -3.41 -12.09 -3.27
C ASP A 241 -2.17 -11.63 -4.08
N LEU A 242 -0.98 -12.21 -3.82
CA LEU A 242 0.26 -11.94 -4.57
C LEU A 242 0.39 -12.77 -5.85
N ILE A 243 -0.54 -13.69 -6.10
CA ILE A 243 -0.51 -14.64 -7.21
C ILE A 243 -1.70 -14.40 -8.14
N HIS A 244 -1.41 -14.23 -9.43
CA HIS A 244 -2.42 -14.06 -10.47
C HIS A 244 -2.29 -15.15 -11.53
N LYS A 245 -3.41 -15.71 -12.00
CA LYS A 245 -3.37 -16.62 -13.16
C LYS A 245 -2.84 -15.87 -14.38
N TYR A 246 -1.86 -16.44 -15.05
CA TYR A 246 -1.36 -15.89 -16.30
C TYR A 246 -2.35 -16.24 -17.42
N ILE A 247 -2.89 -15.21 -18.07
CA ILE A 247 -3.70 -15.33 -19.28
C ILE A 247 -2.90 -14.65 -20.36
N GLY A 248 -2.32 -15.45 -21.26
CA GLY A 248 -1.62 -14.97 -22.45
C GLY A 248 -2.58 -14.47 -23.51
#